data_AF-K8EU43-F1
#
_entry.id   AF-K8EU43-F1
#
_cell.length_a   1.000
_cell.length_b   1.000
_cell.length_c   1.000
_cell.angle_alpha   90.00
_cell.angle_beta   90.00
_cell.angle_gamma   90.00
#
_symmetry.space_group_name_H-M   'P 1'
#
loop_
_entity.id
_entity.type
_entity.pdbx_description
1 polymer ?
#
loop_
_entity_poly.entity_id
_entity_poly.type
_entity_poly.pdbx_seq_one_letter_code
_entity_poly.pdbx_strand_id
1 'polypeptide(L)'
;MLKMMFSTPVASSSSSSSYNNKNKNNNSRMNSKSSRSSINDWKKRNEKTLCREEVVFTSSRGGLRGGKRGGVVFVASASSSSASKSEDVKGITPSEEIRKAAVLAVSSCVTSTALPILETKKFKRYEGKVRDTYVNDDILVAVTTDRQSAFDRHLANIPFKGAVLNMTAFWWFEQTEKICPNAVLVKPPVHPNVSIMRKCEVFPIEFVVRGYLTGSTSTSLWTHYKNGGRNYCGNPLEDGMEKNVKLPKNIVTPTTKEKEHDRPISLEDIVKENWMNKEDLDYCVEKTLEIFNFSQRVAKERNLILVDTKYEFGKDPKTGKIYLIDEINTPDSSRYWIQNTYEERVLKNKQEPDMIDKEFLRLWFADRCDPYDTSKPLPEAPTDLKCELSAKYALLFEMITGEKFQIPELQSNTDANANVNEKIKEALEKM
;
A
#
# COMPACT_ATOMS: atom_id res chain seq x y z
N MET A 1 7.73 -1.44 -8.21
CA MET A 1 8.58 -1.28 -9.41
C MET A 1 9.62 -2.40 -9.44
N LEU A 2 9.19 -3.57 -9.90
CA LEU A 2 10.04 -4.70 -10.23
C LEU A 2 10.81 -4.30 -11.50
N LYS A 3 12.01 -3.75 -11.33
CA LYS A 3 12.85 -3.26 -12.45
C LYS A 3 13.83 -4.37 -12.84
N MET A 4 13.69 -4.89 -14.07
CA MET A 4 14.72 -5.36 -15.02
C MET A 4 14.17 -6.52 -15.87
N MET A 5 13.86 -6.27 -17.14
CA MET A 5 14.73 -6.38 -18.33
C MET A 5 14.85 -7.81 -18.87
N PHE A 6 14.01 -8.07 -19.87
CA PHE A 6 14.17 -9.09 -20.89
C PHE A 6 15.45 -8.83 -21.71
N SER A 7 16.31 -9.83 -21.84
CA SER A 7 17.23 -9.96 -22.97
C SER A 7 17.65 -11.42 -23.13
N THR A 8 17.30 -12.03 -24.26
CA THR A 8 18.00 -13.20 -24.81
C THR A 8 18.62 -12.81 -26.15
N PRO A 9 19.80 -13.37 -26.51
CA PRO A 9 20.55 -12.96 -27.69
C PRO A 9 20.05 -13.70 -28.94
N VAL A 10 19.92 -12.98 -30.06
CA VAL A 10 19.80 -13.61 -31.39
C VAL A 10 21.03 -13.21 -32.20
N ALA A 11 21.77 -14.23 -32.64
CA ALA A 11 22.90 -14.09 -33.54
C ALA A 11 22.45 -13.73 -34.96
N SER A 12 23.31 -12.95 -35.61
CA SER A 12 23.22 -12.30 -36.91
C SER A 12 22.87 -13.20 -38.11
N SER A 13 22.13 -12.64 -39.07
CA SER A 13 22.54 -12.70 -40.48
C SER A 13 22.10 -11.44 -41.23
N SER A 14 23.03 -10.94 -42.04
CA SER A 14 22.99 -9.71 -42.82
C SER A 14 22.20 -9.88 -44.12
N SER A 15 21.40 -8.89 -44.51
CA SER A 15 21.35 -8.42 -45.89
C SER A 15 20.78 -7.00 -45.98
N SER A 16 21.53 -6.19 -46.70
CA SER A 16 21.31 -4.79 -47.05
C SER A 16 20.24 -4.62 -48.13
N SER A 17 19.34 -3.65 -47.98
CA SER A 17 18.93 -2.81 -49.12
C SER A 17 18.31 -1.50 -48.64
N SER A 18 18.84 -0.41 -49.19
CA SER A 18 18.47 0.98 -48.98
C SER A 18 17.18 1.32 -49.70
N TYR A 19 16.32 2.18 -49.15
CA TYR A 19 15.56 3.16 -49.95
C TYR A 19 15.09 4.37 -49.11
N ASN A 20 15.45 5.54 -49.61
CA ASN A 20 15.02 6.89 -49.22
C ASN A 20 13.49 7.05 -49.28
N ASN A 21 12.87 7.83 -48.38
CA ASN A 21 12.41 9.19 -48.74
C ASN A 21 11.97 10.07 -47.56
N LYS A 22 12.18 11.37 -47.77
CA LYS A 22 11.92 12.53 -46.92
C LYS A 22 10.42 12.86 -46.83
N ASN A 23 9.95 13.41 -45.71
CA ASN A 23 9.50 14.82 -45.64
C ASN A 23 8.98 15.28 -44.25
N LYS A 24 9.63 16.36 -43.79
CA LYS A 24 9.09 17.63 -43.23
C LYS A 24 8.21 17.65 -41.98
N ASN A 25 8.83 18.20 -40.93
CA ASN A 25 8.46 19.42 -40.19
C ASN A 25 6.97 19.76 -40.08
N ASN A 26 6.47 19.80 -38.84
CA ASN A 26 5.87 21.03 -38.33
C ASN A 26 6.08 21.16 -36.81
N ASN A 27 6.50 22.36 -36.45
CA ASN A 27 6.91 22.80 -35.13
C ASN A 27 5.77 23.64 -34.55
N SER A 28 5.20 23.29 -33.41
CA SER A 28 4.34 24.20 -32.65
C SER A 28 4.53 24.00 -31.16
N ARG A 29 5.28 24.93 -30.56
CA ARG A 29 5.33 25.23 -29.14
C ARG A 29 3.91 25.43 -28.59
N MET A 30 3.53 24.71 -27.54
CA MET A 30 2.53 25.19 -26.58
C MET A 30 2.97 24.89 -25.14
N ASN A 31 2.69 25.89 -24.32
CA ASN A 31 3.22 26.14 -22.99
C ASN A 31 2.84 25.08 -21.94
N SER A 32 3.84 24.74 -21.12
CA SER A 32 3.70 24.04 -19.84
C SER A 32 3.10 24.96 -18.76
N LYS A 33 1.79 24.86 -18.54
CA LYS A 33 1.13 25.35 -17.30
C LYS A 33 -0.09 24.49 -16.95
N SER A 34 0.11 23.34 -16.31
CA SER A 34 -0.98 22.67 -15.57
C SER A 34 -0.46 21.71 -14.49
N SER A 35 -0.03 22.25 -13.35
CA SER A 35 0.13 21.44 -12.11
C SER A 35 -0.03 22.24 -10.81
N ARG A 36 -0.42 23.52 -10.86
CA ARG A 36 -0.59 24.38 -9.66
C ARG A 36 -2.03 24.53 -9.17
N SER A 37 -3.01 23.90 -9.83
CA SER A 37 -4.44 24.09 -9.51
C SER A 37 -4.96 23.16 -8.41
N SER A 38 -4.43 21.93 -8.27
CA SER A 38 -5.07 20.90 -7.43
C SER A 38 -4.84 21.06 -5.92
N ILE A 39 -3.75 21.71 -5.50
CA ILE A 39 -3.43 21.91 -4.07
C ILE A 39 -4.22 23.08 -3.46
N ASN A 40 -4.47 24.14 -4.23
CA ASN A 40 -5.24 25.29 -3.76
C ASN A 40 -6.75 24.98 -3.67
N ASP A 41 -7.26 24.08 -4.50
CA ASP A 41 -8.65 23.61 -4.44
C ASP A 41 -8.92 22.67 -3.25
N TRP A 42 -7.89 22.05 -2.68
CA TRP A 42 -7.99 21.26 -1.46
C TRP A 42 -8.04 22.16 -0.21
N LYS A 43 -7.13 23.13 -0.09
CA LYS A 43 -7.11 24.07 1.06
C LYS A 43 -8.39 24.91 1.18
N LYS A 44 -8.97 25.36 0.06
CA LYS A 44 -10.22 26.16 0.07
C LYS A 44 -11.46 25.40 0.54
N ARG A 45 -11.47 24.06 0.55
CA ARG A 45 -12.64 23.26 0.95
C ARG A 45 -12.77 23.08 2.47
N ASN A 46 -11.70 23.30 3.25
CA ASN A 46 -11.69 23.09 4.70
C ASN A 46 -11.78 24.38 5.54
N GLU A 47 -11.97 25.55 4.92
CA GLU A 47 -12.04 26.85 5.62
C GLU A 47 -13.47 27.35 5.94
N LYS A 48 -14.52 26.58 5.64
CA LYS A 48 -15.92 26.99 5.88
C LYS A 48 -16.61 26.18 6.98
N THR A 49 -16.07 26.21 8.21
CA THR A 49 -16.89 26.06 9.42
C THR A 49 -16.24 26.77 10.61
N LEU A 50 -16.45 28.09 10.72
CA LEU A 50 -16.28 28.83 11.97
C LEU A 50 -17.55 29.66 12.17
N CYS A 51 -18.51 29.08 12.90
CA CYS A 51 -19.62 29.85 13.45
C CYS A 51 -19.05 30.83 14.47
N ARG A 52 -19.34 32.12 14.26
CA ARG A 52 -19.11 33.18 15.22
C ARG A 52 -20.12 33.03 16.36
N GLU A 53 -19.65 32.74 17.57
CA GLU A 53 -20.37 33.11 18.79
C GLU A 53 -19.81 34.44 19.28
N GLU A 54 -20.60 35.51 19.15
CA GLU A 54 -20.36 36.79 19.80
C GLU A 54 -20.71 36.66 21.29
N VAL A 55 -19.70 36.71 22.16
CA VAL A 55 -19.93 36.92 23.59
C VAL A 55 -19.81 38.42 23.88
N VAL A 56 -20.96 39.04 24.12
CA VAL A 56 -21.09 40.41 24.64
C VAL A 56 -20.71 40.41 26.13
N PHE A 57 -19.66 41.12 26.52
CA PHE A 57 -19.42 41.47 27.92
C PHE A 57 -19.53 42.98 28.13
N THR A 58 -20.52 43.37 28.94
CA THR A 58 -20.75 44.72 29.42
C THR A 58 -19.69 45.15 30.43
N SER A 59 -19.15 46.35 30.25
CA SER A 59 -18.18 46.99 31.14
C SER A 59 -18.83 47.52 32.43
N SER A 60 -18.20 47.25 33.58
CA SER A 60 -18.36 48.08 34.78
C SER A 60 -16.98 48.37 35.39
N ARG A 61 -16.72 49.68 35.58
CA ARG A 61 -15.49 50.27 36.13
C ARG A 61 -15.37 50.02 37.65
N GLY A 62 -14.13 49.92 38.12
CA GLY A 62 -13.75 50.11 39.52
C GLY A 62 -12.24 49.94 39.71
N GLY A 63 -11.52 51.03 40.02
CA GLY A 63 -10.06 51.05 40.12
C GLY A 63 -9.51 50.90 41.55
N LEU A 64 -8.18 50.72 41.66
CA LEU A 64 -7.24 51.52 42.48
C LEU A 64 -5.90 50.78 42.71
N ARG A 65 -4.81 51.52 42.39
CA ARG A 65 -3.48 51.64 43.02
C ARG A 65 -2.67 50.40 43.51
N GLY A 66 -1.46 50.28 42.93
CA GLY A 66 -0.17 50.40 43.65
C GLY A 66 0.63 49.12 43.95
N GLY A 67 1.91 49.07 43.57
CA GLY A 67 2.87 48.10 44.14
C GLY A 67 4.10 47.76 43.27
N LYS A 68 5.28 47.65 43.89
CA LYS A 68 6.63 47.63 43.29
C LYS A 68 7.05 46.28 42.65
N ARG A 69 7.96 46.42 41.67
CA ARG A 69 9.08 45.56 41.21
C ARG A 69 9.19 44.13 41.80
N GLY A 70 9.14 43.15 40.91
CA GLY A 70 9.77 41.83 41.05
C GLY A 70 9.97 41.24 39.65
N GLY A 71 11.22 41.06 39.23
CA GLY A 71 11.56 40.43 37.95
C GLY A 71 11.25 38.94 38.03
N VAL A 72 10.37 38.47 37.14
CA VAL A 72 10.10 37.04 36.95
C VAL A 72 10.49 36.70 35.52
N VAL A 73 11.50 35.85 35.39
CA VAL A 73 11.90 35.21 34.13
C VAL A 73 10.77 34.26 33.75
N PHE A 74 9.98 34.63 32.73
CA PHE A 74 9.02 33.71 32.13
C PHE A 74 9.80 32.72 31.26
N VAL A 75 9.98 31.50 31.78
CA VAL A 75 10.29 30.34 30.94
C VAL A 75 9.01 30.04 30.17
N ALA A 76 8.97 30.41 28.89
CA ALA A 76 7.91 30.01 28.00
C ALA A 76 7.97 28.49 27.84
N SER A 77 7.12 27.76 28.57
CA SER A 77 6.83 26.37 28.24
C SER A 77 6.16 26.37 26.87
N ALA A 78 6.91 25.98 25.84
CA ALA A 78 6.34 25.65 24.55
C ALA A 78 5.31 24.54 24.79
N SER A 79 4.03 24.91 24.74
CA SER A 79 2.93 23.95 24.70
C SER A 79 3.14 23.09 23.46
N SER A 80 3.44 21.82 23.69
CA SER A 80 3.47 20.80 22.65
C SER A 80 2.13 20.83 21.93
N SER A 81 2.16 21.22 20.64
CA SER A 81 1.00 21.09 19.77
C SER A 81 0.67 19.59 19.71
N SER A 82 -0.41 19.19 20.38
CA SER A 82 -0.94 17.84 20.32
C SER A 82 -1.09 17.44 18.86
N ALA A 83 -0.35 16.42 18.43
CA ALA A 83 -0.63 15.74 17.18
C ALA A 83 -2.13 15.39 17.18
N SER A 84 -2.83 15.77 16.12
CA SER A 84 -4.24 15.44 15.94
C SER A 84 -4.42 13.93 16.11
N LYS A 85 -5.00 13.50 17.23
CA LYS A 85 -5.46 12.13 17.38
C LYS A 85 -6.46 11.92 16.26
N SER A 86 -6.19 10.98 15.34
CA SER A 86 -7.20 10.52 14.41
C SER A 86 -8.40 10.11 15.25
N GLU A 87 -9.61 10.58 14.93
CA GLU A 87 -10.82 10.08 15.59
C GLU A 87 -10.85 8.56 15.38
N ASP A 88 -10.60 7.80 16.44
CA ASP A 88 -10.70 6.36 16.39
C ASP A 88 -12.13 5.99 16.01
N VAL A 89 -12.26 5.01 15.12
CA VAL A 89 -13.58 4.50 14.74
C VAL A 89 -14.27 4.06 16.02
N LYS A 90 -15.46 4.60 16.29
CA LYS A 90 -16.14 4.42 17.57
C LYS A 90 -16.27 2.92 17.92
N GLY A 91 -15.53 2.48 18.94
CA GLY A 91 -15.52 1.09 19.41
C GLY A 91 -14.47 0.16 18.77
N ILE A 92 -13.62 0.65 17.86
CA ILE A 92 -12.50 -0.08 17.28
C ILE A 92 -11.21 0.69 17.60
N THR A 93 -10.53 0.27 18.66
CA THR A 93 -9.29 0.91 19.12
C THR A 93 -8.13 -0.08 19.03
N PRO A 94 -6.96 0.34 18.53
CA PRO A 94 -5.78 -0.51 18.53
C PRO A 94 -5.35 -0.95 19.94
N SER A 95 -4.67 -2.09 20.03
CA SER A 95 -4.18 -2.61 21.31
C SER A 95 -3.08 -1.72 21.90
N GLU A 96 -3.27 -1.26 23.15
CA GLU A 96 -2.24 -0.52 23.91
C GLU A 96 -1.01 -1.38 24.19
N GLU A 97 -1.17 -2.70 24.31
CA GLU A 97 -0.05 -3.63 24.47
C GLU A 97 0.85 -3.61 23.23
N ILE A 98 0.24 -3.65 22.04
CA ILE A 98 0.98 -3.56 20.77
C ILE A 98 1.63 -2.19 20.63
N ARG A 99 0.95 -1.11 21.02
CA ARG A 99 1.54 0.23 20.99
C ARG A 99 2.78 0.32 21.90
N LYS A 100 2.70 -0.21 23.12
CA LYS A 100 3.85 -0.26 24.06
C LYS A 100 4.99 -1.11 23.53
N ALA A 101 4.71 -2.29 22.98
CA ALA A 101 5.74 -3.12 22.36
C ALA A 101 6.37 -2.44 21.15
N ALA A 102 5.58 -1.75 20.33
CA ALA A 102 6.07 -1.00 19.18
C ALA A 102 7.04 0.11 19.61
N VAL A 103 6.79 0.80 20.73
CA VAL A 103 7.72 1.82 21.28
C VAL A 103 9.09 1.19 21.59
N LEU A 104 9.12 0.01 22.20
CA LEU A 104 10.36 -0.71 22.50
C LEU A 104 11.06 -1.21 21.22
N ALA A 105 10.31 -1.45 20.15
CA ALA A 105 10.79 -2.02 18.90
C ALA A 105 11.20 -0.99 17.83
N VAL A 106 11.03 0.33 18.06
CA VAL A 106 11.30 1.35 17.04
C VAL A 106 12.73 1.30 16.51
N SER A 107 13.70 1.02 17.37
CA SER A 107 15.11 0.87 17.00
C SER A 107 15.47 -0.49 16.40
N SER A 108 14.54 -1.45 16.45
CA SER A 108 14.76 -2.86 16.08
C SER A 108 13.90 -3.29 14.89
N CYS A 109 13.48 -2.34 14.05
CA CYS A 109 12.76 -2.63 12.81
C CYS A 109 13.65 -3.42 11.82
N VAL A 110 13.06 -4.37 11.10
CA VAL A 110 13.71 -5.02 9.96
C VAL A 110 13.67 -4.04 8.79
N THR A 111 14.78 -3.37 8.47
CA THR A 111 14.79 -2.26 7.49
C THR A 111 15.51 -2.59 6.19
N SER A 112 16.45 -3.53 6.22
CA SER A 112 17.16 -4.06 5.07
C SER A 112 17.84 -5.36 5.50
N THR A 113 17.85 -6.36 4.65
CA THR A 113 18.55 -7.62 4.91
C THR A 113 19.76 -7.79 4.03
N ALA A 114 20.81 -8.37 4.61
CA ALA A 114 21.94 -8.94 3.92
C ALA A 114 22.04 -10.40 4.38
N LEU A 115 21.99 -11.33 3.42
CA LEU A 115 21.97 -12.77 3.68
C LEU A 115 23.18 -13.43 3.03
N PRO A 116 24.40 -13.33 3.62
CA PRO A 116 25.62 -13.85 3.01
C PRO A 116 25.54 -15.35 2.66
N ILE A 117 24.81 -16.14 3.45
CA ILE A 117 24.58 -17.56 3.17
C ILE A 117 23.84 -17.82 1.86
N LEU A 118 23.06 -16.86 1.38
CA LEU A 118 22.37 -16.97 0.08
C LEU A 118 23.27 -16.57 -1.08
N GLU A 119 24.23 -15.67 -0.85
CA GLU A 119 25.21 -15.29 -1.87
C GLU A 119 26.05 -16.50 -2.31
N THR A 120 26.44 -17.36 -1.36
CA THR A 120 27.17 -18.60 -1.67
C THR A 120 26.31 -19.62 -2.42
N LYS A 121 24.99 -19.56 -2.30
CA LYS A 121 24.02 -20.39 -3.01
C LYS A 121 23.52 -19.77 -4.34
N LYS A 122 24.24 -18.79 -4.90
CA LYS A 122 23.94 -18.11 -6.17
C LYS A 122 22.58 -17.38 -6.21
N PHE A 123 22.09 -16.90 -5.07
CA PHE A 123 20.91 -16.05 -5.06
C PHE A 123 21.24 -14.64 -5.56
N LYS A 124 20.33 -14.07 -6.35
CA LYS A 124 20.35 -12.65 -6.70
C LYS A 124 19.45 -11.88 -5.73
N ARG A 125 19.99 -10.83 -5.10
CA ARG A 125 19.25 -9.93 -4.22
C ARG A 125 18.58 -8.81 -5.04
N TYR A 126 17.32 -8.54 -4.72
CA TYR A 126 16.53 -7.44 -5.24
C TYR A 126 15.89 -6.70 -4.07
N GLU A 127 16.08 -5.39 -4.02
CA GLU A 127 15.47 -4.53 -3.02
C GLU A 127 14.24 -3.84 -3.59
N GLY A 128 13.07 -4.16 -3.05
CA GLY A 128 11.81 -3.48 -3.35
C GLY A 128 11.49 -2.40 -2.31
N LYS A 129 10.37 -1.69 -2.51
CA LYS A 129 9.90 -0.66 -1.57
C LYS A 129 9.71 -1.19 -0.14
N VAL A 130 9.18 -2.42 -0.03
CA VAL A 130 8.79 -3.05 1.24
C VAL A 130 9.42 -4.43 1.45
N ARG A 131 9.92 -5.08 0.40
CA ARG A 131 10.49 -6.44 0.48
C ARG A 131 11.91 -6.48 -0.03
N ASP A 132 12.74 -7.25 0.65
CA ASP A 132 14.03 -7.69 0.14
C ASP A 132 13.87 -9.12 -0.35
N THR A 133 14.20 -9.36 -1.62
CA THR A 133 13.94 -10.63 -2.29
C THR A 133 15.25 -11.25 -2.75
N TYR A 134 15.39 -12.55 -2.54
CA TYR A 134 16.53 -13.35 -2.95
C TYR A 134 16.01 -14.47 -3.82
N VAL A 135 16.48 -14.55 -5.07
CA VAL A 135 15.99 -15.54 -6.02
C VAL A 135 17.14 -16.33 -6.64
N ASN A 136 16.97 -17.63 -6.76
CA ASN A 136 17.81 -18.50 -7.56
C ASN A 136 16.96 -19.20 -8.64
N ASP A 137 17.44 -20.32 -9.18
CA ASP A 137 16.73 -21.01 -10.28
C ASP A 137 15.46 -21.75 -9.84
N ASP A 138 15.31 -22.04 -8.54
CA ASP A 138 14.23 -22.89 -8.03
C ASP A 138 13.28 -22.15 -7.09
N ILE A 139 13.82 -21.28 -6.23
CA ILE A 139 13.06 -20.62 -5.16
C ILE A 139 13.33 -19.13 -5.08
N LEU A 140 12.37 -18.46 -4.46
CA LEU A 140 12.38 -17.06 -4.08
C LEU A 140 12.19 -16.97 -2.57
N VAL A 141 13.13 -16.33 -1.87
CA VAL A 141 13.02 -15.97 -0.46
C VAL A 141 12.69 -14.49 -0.38
N ALA A 142 11.54 -14.13 0.18
CA ALA A 142 11.15 -12.75 0.39
C ALA A 142 11.14 -12.43 1.89
N VAL A 143 11.86 -11.37 2.27
CA VAL A 143 11.77 -10.76 3.60
C VAL A 143 10.91 -9.52 3.50
N THR A 144 9.72 -9.57 4.11
CA THR A 144 8.83 -8.42 4.23
C THR A 144 9.34 -7.53 5.35
N THR A 145 9.82 -6.35 4.98
CA THR A 145 10.47 -5.40 5.90
C THR A 145 9.44 -4.49 6.57
N ASP A 146 9.88 -3.80 7.60
CA ASP A 146 9.13 -2.79 8.34
C ASP A 146 9.11 -1.43 7.61
N ARG A 147 9.67 -1.35 6.41
CA ARG A 147 9.66 -0.12 5.60
C ARG A 147 8.24 0.26 5.21
N GLN A 148 7.88 1.52 5.45
CA GLN A 148 6.66 2.14 4.95
C GLN A 148 6.99 3.16 3.88
N SER A 149 6.33 3.04 2.73
CA SER A 149 6.43 4.00 1.63
C SER A 149 5.09 4.63 1.29
N ALA A 150 5.14 5.88 0.81
CA ALA A 150 4.10 6.59 0.09
C ALA A 150 4.75 7.75 -0.69
N PHE A 151 4.03 8.36 -1.62
CA PHE A 151 4.56 9.45 -2.46
C PHE A 151 5.85 9.05 -3.20
N ASP A 152 5.97 7.76 -3.55
CA ASP A 152 7.18 7.14 -4.13
C ASP A 152 8.47 7.29 -3.32
N ARG A 153 8.35 7.57 -2.01
CA ARG A 153 9.46 7.70 -1.07
C ARG A 153 9.31 6.77 0.12
N HIS A 154 10.44 6.42 0.73
CA HIS A 154 10.44 5.81 2.05
C HIS A 154 10.07 6.87 3.09
N LEU A 155 9.04 6.62 3.89
CA LEU A 155 8.52 7.57 4.88
C LEU A 155 9.04 7.30 6.28
N ALA A 156 9.02 6.04 6.71
CA ALA A 156 9.39 5.62 8.06
C ALA A 156 9.55 4.09 8.11
N ASN A 157 10.15 3.62 9.20
CA ASN A 157 10.12 2.22 9.60
C ASN A 157 9.05 2.03 10.67
N ILE A 158 8.14 1.08 10.46
CA ILE A 158 6.97 0.84 11.29
C ILE A 158 7.15 -0.52 11.97
N PRO A 159 7.34 -0.55 13.30
CA PRO A 159 7.57 -1.80 14.02
C PRO A 159 6.53 -2.86 13.69
N PHE A 160 6.97 -4.09 13.48
CA PHE A 160 6.14 -5.27 13.22
C PHE A 160 5.32 -5.24 11.93
N LYS A 161 5.40 -4.18 11.11
CA LYS A 161 4.66 -4.07 9.86
C LYS A 161 4.95 -5.27 8.95
N GLY A 162 6.22 -5.65 8.79
CA GLY A 162 6.59 -6.75 7.92
C GLY A 162 6.00 -8.08 8.36
N ALA A 163 5.97 -8.33 9.67
CA ALA A 163 5.34 -9.50 10.27
C ALA A 163 3.81 -9.50 10.04
N VAL A 164 3.14 -8.37 10.30
CA VAL A 164 1.69 -8.23 10.07
C VAL A 164 1.33 -8.52 8.62
N LEU A 165 2.02 -7.91 7.66
CA LEU A 165 1.73 -8.07 6.24
C LEU A 165 1.93 -9.52 5.78
N ASN A 166 3.06 -10.13 6.14
CA ASN A 166 3.39 -11.48 5.73
C ASN A 166 2.46 -12.51 6.38
N MET A 167 2.16 -12.39 7.68
CA MET A 167 1.21 -13.28 8.36
C MET A 167 -0.22 -13.13 7.82
N THR A 168 -0.65 -11.90 7.49
CA THR A 168 -1.94 -11.67 6.80
C THR A 168 -1.98 -12.40 5.45
N ALA A 169 -0.91 -12.30 4.65
CA ALA A 169 -0.82 -12.96 3.36
C ALA A 169 -0.84 -14.49 3.50
N PHE A 170 -0.10 -15.06 4.45
CA PHE A 170 -0.09 -16.50 4.74
C PHE A 170 -1.49 -17.02 5.10
N TRP A 171 -2.21 -16.30 5.97
CA TRP A 171 -3.58 -16.66 6.33
C TRP A 171 -4.48 -16.67 5.09
N TRP A 172 -4.42 -15.64 4.24
CA TRP A 172 -5.21 -15.61 3.01
C TRP A 172 -4.81 -16.68 1.99
N PHE A 173 -3.52 -17.00 1.88
CA PHE A 173 -3.06 -18.10 1.03
C PHE A 173 -3.65 -19.43 1.45
N GLU A 174 -3.81 -19.67 2.74
CA GLU A 174 -4.52 -20.85 3.27
C GLU A 174 -6.01 -20.78 2.94
N GLN A 175 -6.68 -19.65 3.20
CA GLN A 175 -8.12 -19.52 2.96
C GLN A 175 -8.49 -19.68 1.47
N THR A 176 -7.57 -19.38 0.55
CA THR A 176 -7.82 -19.35 -0.90
C THR A 176 -7.18 -20.51 -1.66
N GLU A 177 -6.51 -21.44 -0.97
CA GLU A 177 -5.74 -22.52 -1.58
C GLU A 177 -6.58 -23.44 -2.49
N LYS A 178 -7.86 -23.65 -2.13
CA LYS A 178 -8.81 -24.44 -2.92
C LYS A 178 -9.30 -23.73 -4.19
N ILE A 179 -9.13 -22.40 -4.27
CA ILE A 179 -9.54 -21.57 -5.41
C ILE A 179 -8.40 -21.45 -6.41
N CYS A 180 -7.21 -21.09 -5.92
CA CYS A 180 -6.00 -20.94 -6.71
C CYS A 180 -4.78 -21.43 -5.91
N PRO A 181 -3.89 -22.25 -6.50
CA PRO A 181 -2.65 -22.60 -5.85
C PRO A 181 -1.77 -21.36 -5.67
N ASN A 182 -1.07 -21.27 -4.54
CA ASN A 182 -0.09 -20.22 -4.25
C ASN A 182 1.34 -20.75 -4.33
N ALA A 183 2.31 -19.85 -4.50
CA ALA A 183 3.71 -20.23 -4.68
C ALA A 183 4.44 -20.57 -3.37
N VAL A 184 3.82 -20.48 -2.19
CA VAL A 184 4.49 -20.74 -0.91
C VAL A 184 4.91 -22.20 -0.79
N LEU A 185 6.20 -22.44 -0.49
CA LEU A 185 6.78 -23.79 -0.34
C LEU A 185 6.89 -24.25 1.11
N VAL A 186 7.05 -23.32 2.05
CA VAL A 186 7.24 -23.62 3.47
C VAL A 186 6.10 -22.99 4.27
N LYS A 187 5.30 -23.85 4.92
CA LYS A 187 4.17 -23.47 5.80
C LYS A 187 4.26 -24.30 7.10
N PRO A 188 4.10 -23.70 8.29
CA PRO A 188 4.00 -22.25 8.57
C PRO A 188 5.30 -21.50 8.20
N PRO A 189 5.29 -20.15 8.15
CA PRO A 189 6.50 -19.39 7.86
C PRO A 189 7.58 -19.62 8.93
N VAL A 190 8.85 -19.67 8.49
CA VAL A 190 10.01 -19.93 9.37
C VAL A 190 10.34 -18.76 10.29
N HIS A 191 9.87 -17.57 9.92
CA HIS A 191 9.93 -16.34 10.69
C HIS A 191 8.75 -15.45 10.23
N PRO A 192 8.11 -14.65 11.11
CA PRO A 192 6.93 -13.85 10.75
C PRO A 192 7.11 -12.95 9.54
N ASN A 193 8.33 -12.48 9.26
CA ASN A 193 8.65 -11.63 8.10
C ASN A 193 9.06 -12.40 6.82
N VAL A 194 9.19 -13.73 6.87
CA VAL A 194 9.83 -14.51 5.80
C VAL A 194 8.82 -15.35 5.03
N SER A 195 8.94 -15.29 3.71
CA SER A 195 8.26 -16.15 2.75
C SER A 195 9.28 -16.93 1.93
N ILE A 196 9.17 -18.26 1.88
CA ILE A 196 9.92 -19.10 0.93
C ILE A 196 8.92 -19.62 -0.11
N MET A 197 9.13 -19.19 -1.36
CA MET A 197 8.21 -19.40 -2.46
C MET A 197 8.91 -20.08 -3.65
N ARG A 198 8.13 -20.74 -4.49
CA ARG A 198 8.56 -21.23 -5.79
C ARG A 198 8.92 -20.06 -6.69
N LYS A 199 10.06 -20.14 -7.37
CA LYS A 199 10.37 -19.19 -8.44
C LYS A 199 9.40 -19.40 -9.61
N CYS A 200 8.66 -18.36 -9.96
CA CYS A 200 7.77 -18.32 -11.12
C CYS A 200 8.22 -17.23 -12.11
N GLU A 201 7.90 -17.39 -13.38
CA GLU A 201 7.91 -16.30 -14.34
C GLU A 201 6.68 -15.42 -14.09
N VAL A 202 6.90 -14.22 -13.58
CA VAL A 202 5.83 -13.30 -13.18
C VAL A 202 5.18 -12.70 -14.41
N PHE A 203 3.84 -12.76 -14.49
CA PHE A 203 3.14 -12.05 -15.54
C PHE A 203 3.29 -10.53 -15.35
N PRO A 204 3.57 -9.76 -16.41
CA PRO A 204 3.83 -8.32 -16.33
C PRO A 204 2.55 -7.47 -16.15
N ILE A 205 1.54 -8.02 -15.47
CA ILE A 205 0.23 -7.42 -15.24
C ILE A 205 -0.11 -7.51 -13.75
N GLU A 206 -0.55 -6.38 -13.19
CA GLU A 206 -1.16 -6.33 -11.87
C GLU A 206 -2.68 -6.42 -12.04
N PHE A 207 -3.28 -7.47 -11.48
CA PHE A 207 -4.71 -7.72 -11.55
C PHE A 207 -5.41 -6.98 -10.41
N VAL A 208 -5.64 -5.68 -10.59
CA VAL A 208 -6.43 -4.89 -9.66
C VAL A 208 -7.91 -5.18 -9.87
N VAL A 209 -8.63 -5.49 -8.80
CA VAL A 209 -10.08 -5.76 -8.82
C VAL A 209 -10.78 -4.84 -7.84
N ARG A 210 -11.94 -4.32 -8.24
CA ARG A 210 -12.67 -3.26 -7.52
C ARG A 210 -14.12 -3.62 -7.32
N GLY A 211 -14.60 -3.44 -6.09
CA GLY A 211 -16.03 -3.55 -5.75
C GLY A 211 -16.72 -2.21 -5.47
N TYR A 212 -15.96 -1.11 -5.34
CA TYR A 212 -16.52 0.21 -5.05
C TYR A 212 -15.84 1.30 -5.90
N LEU A 213 -16.60 2.37 -6.17
CA LEU A 213 -16.15 3.53 -6.91
C LEU A 213 -15.39 4.50 -5.99
N THR A 214 -14.10 4.29 -5.77
CA THR A 214 -13.31 5.09 -4.80
C THR A 214 -11.92 5.48 -5.31
N GLY A 215 -11.16 6.12 -4.42
CA GLY A 215 -9.78 6.58 -4.57
C GLY A 215 -9.65 8.09 -4.72
N SER A 216 -8.42 8.57 -4.50
CA SER A 216 -8.06 10.00 -4.52
C SER A 216 -6.92 10.32 -5.49
N THR A 217 -6.20 9.32 -5.98
CA THR A 217 -5.08 9.50 -6.92
C THR A 217 -5.60 9.79 -8.33
N SER A 218 -4.75 10.38 -9.18
CA SER A 218 -5.06 10.64 -10.60
C SER A 218 -5.42 9.36 -11.37
N THR A 219 -4.87 8.23 -10.95
CA THR A 219 -5.09 6.89 -11.53
C THR A 219 -6.20 6.09 -10.85
N SER A 220 -6.96 6.68 -9.93
CA SER A 220 -8.06 5.97 -9.28
C SER A 220 -9.34 5.99 -10.11
N LEU A 221 -10.17 4.95 -9.94
CA LEU A 221 -11.44 4.82 -10.66
C LEU A 221 -12.36 6.01 -10.41
N TRP A 222 -12.44 6.51 -9.16
CA TRP A 222 -13.23 7.70 -8.85
C TRP A 222 -12.73 8.96 -9.57
N THR A 223 -11.42 9.23 -9.58
CA THR A 223 -10.88 10.42 -10.25
C THR A 223 -11.15 10.37 -11.75
N HIS A 224 -11.01 9.20 -12.39
CA HIS A 224 -11.38 9.02 -13.78
C HIS A 224 -12.86 9.31 -14.04
N TYR A 225 -13.74 8.72 -13.24
CA TYR A 225 -15.18 8.89 -13.36
C TYR A 225 -15.64 10.34 -13.14
N LYS A 226 -15.09 11.00 -12.10
CA LYS A 226 -15.33 12.40 -11.77
C LYS A 226 -14.89 13.34 -12.89
N ASN A 227 -13.86 12.98 -13.65
CA ASN A 227 -13.37 13.73 -14.81
C ASN A 227 -14.18 13.45 -16.09
N GLY A 228 -15.33 12.77 -16.00
CA GLY A 228 -16.20 12.47 -17.13
C GLY A 228 -15.92 11.11 -17.80
N GLY A 229 -14.97 10.33 -17.29
CA GLY A 229 -14.71 8.98 -17.80
C GLY A 229 -15.90 8.04 -17.57
N ARG A 230 -16.28 7.29 -18.60
CA ARG A 230 -17.37 6.28 -18.56
C ARG A 230 -16.96 4.89 -19.02
N ASN A 231 -15.69 4.73 -19.36
CA ASN A 231 -15.08 3.43 -19.57
C ASN A 231 -13.74 3.42 -18.85
N TYR A 232 -13.49 2.41 -18.01
CA TYR A 232 -12.22 2.25 -17.31
C TYR A 232 -11.69 0.84 -17.49
N CYS A 233 -10.53 0.70 -18.14
CA CYS A 233 -9.94 -0.60 -18.49
C CYS A 233 -10.91 -1.50 -19.29
N GLY A 234 -11.73 -0.94 -20.19
CA GLY A 234 -12.74 -1.70 -20.94
C GLY A 234 -14.09 -1.83 -20.22
N ASN A 235 -14.18 -1.50 -18.93
CA ASN A 235 -15.42 -1.63 -18.16
C ASN A 235 -16.30 -0.38 -18.31
N PRO A 236 -17.53 -0.48 -18.85
CA PRO A 236 -18.46 0.64 -18.89
C PRO A 236 -18.94 0.99 -17.47
N LEU A 237 -19.12 2.29 -17.22
CA LEU A 237 -19.59 2.86 -15.97
C LEU A 237 -20.88 3.63 -16.24
N GLU A 238 -21.94 3.32 -15.49
CA GLU A 238 -23.22 4.04 -15.51
C GLU A 238 -23.08 5.51 -15.09
N ASP A 239 -23.99 6.35 -15.57
CA ASP A 239 -24.09 7.75 -15.13
C ASP A 239 -24.66 7.87 -13.71
N GLY A 240 -24.47 9.04 -13.10
CA GLY A 240 -25.07 9.38 -11.80
C GLY A 240 -24.43 8.70 -10.58
N MET A 241 -23.41 7.85 -10.75
CA MET A 241 -22.69 7.26 -9.61
C MET A 241 -21.99 8.32 -8.74
N GLU A 242 -21.99 8.09 -7.43
CA GLU A 242 -21.34 8.94 -6.43
C GLU A 242 -20.04 8.31 -5.90
N LYS A 243 -19.21 9.10 -5.23
CA LYS A 243 -17.98 8.59 -4.61
C LYS A 243 -18.31 7.56 -3.53
N ASN A 244 -17.49 6.52 -3.43
CA ASN A 244 -17.53 5.48 -2.40
C ASN A 244 -18.77 4.56 -2.45
N VAL A 245 -19.56 4.59 -3.53
CA VAL A 245 -20.68 3.66 -3.72
C VAL A 245 -20.19 2.30 -4.22
N LYS A 246 -20.94 1.24 -3.89
CA LYS A 246 -20.70 -0.11 -4.40
C LYS A 246 -20.97 -0.15 -5.91
N LEU A 247 -20.08 -0.81 -6.66
CA LEU A 247 -20.28 -1.06 -8.08
C LEU A 247 -21.35 -2.14 -8.30
N PRO A 248 -22.11 -2.10 -9.42
CA PRO A 248 -23.09 -3.15 -9.72
C PRO A 248 -22.48 -4.56 -9.80
N LYS A 249 -21.22 -4.65 -10.23
CA LYS A 249 -20.41 -5.87 -10.24
C LYS A 249 -18.96 -5.54 -9.93
N ASN A 250 -18.23 -6.52 -9.38
CA ASN A 250 -16.78 -6.43 -9.27
C ASN A 250 -16.17 -6.36 -10.68
N ILE A 251 -15.23 -5.45 -10.89
CA ILE A 251 -14.56 -5.24 -12.18
C ILE A 251 -13.06 -5.41 -12.03
N VAL A 252 -12.43 -6.04 -13.03
CA VAL A 252 -10.96 -6.14 -13.12
C VAL A 252 -10.47 -4.94 -13.93
N THR A 253 -9.53 -4.19 -13.35
CA THR A 253 -8.98 -2.96 -13.90
C THR A 253 -7.44 -3.04 -13.89
N PRO A 254 -6.87 -3.88 -14.76
CA PRO A 254 -5.46 -4.23 -14.65
C PRO A 254 -4.54 -3.04 -14.97
N THR A 255 -3.32 -3.13 -14.45
CA THR A 255 -2.23 -2.19 -14.76
C THR A 255 -1.02 -2.94 -15.29
N THR A 256 -0.33 -2.36 -16.27
CA THR A 256 0.94 -2.91 -16.79
C THR A 256 2.06 -2.69 -15.77
N LYS A 257 3.08 -3.57 -15.79
CA LYS A 257 4.33 -3.36 -15.05
C LYS A 257 5.41 -2.82 -15.97
N GLU A 258 5.41 -1.51 -16.17
CA GLU A 258 6.33 -0.83 -17.09
C GLU A 258 7.57 -0.27 -16.36
N LYS A 259 8.65 -0.02 -17.12
CA LYS A 259 9.92 0.48 -16.55
C LYS A 259 9.84 1.91 -16.02
N GLU A 260 8.92 2.72 -16.54
CA GLU A 260 8.74 4.13 -16.18
C GLU A 260 7.52 4.31 -15.27
N HIS A 261 6.33 4.01 -15.78
CA HIS A 261 5.08 4.17 -15.03
C HIS A 261 4.07 3.09 -15.41
N ASP A 262 3.57 2.39 -14.40
CA ASP A 262 2.45 1.47 -14.55
C ASP A 262 1.23 2.23 -15.07
N ARG A 263 0.55 1.73 -16.10
CA ARG A 263 -0.64 2.35 -16.67
C ARG A 263 -1.85 1.43 -16.63
N PRO A 264 -3.08 1.97 -16.48
CA PRO A 264 -4.29 1.20 -16.70
C PRO A 264 -4.35 0.65 -18.14
N ILE A 265 -4.77 -0.60 -18.28
CA ILE A 265 -4.93 -1.29 -19.57
C ILE A 265 -6.25 -2.09 -19.58
N SER A 266 -6.85 -2.28 -20.75
CA SER A 266 -8.04 -3.14 -20.90
C SER A 266 -7.64 -4.61 -21.04
N LEU A 267 -8.56 -5.54 -20.76
CA LEU A 267 -8.30 -6.97 -20.97
C LEU A 267 -8.05 -7.29 -22.45
N GLU A 268 -8.74 -6.61 -23.35
CA GLU A 268 -8.54 -6.75 -24.79
C GLU A 268 -7.15 -6.30 -25.21
N ASP A 269 -6.66 -5.17 -24.68
CA ASP A 269 -5.37 -4.61 -25.07
C ASP A 269 -4.19 -5.37 -24.45
N ILE A 270 -4.37 -6.07 -23.32
CA ILE A 270 -3.36 -7.01 -22.80
C ILE A 270 -2.99 -8.06 -23.85
N VAL A 271 -3.99 -8.63 -24.53
CA VAL A 271 -3.77 -9.64 -25.57
C VAL A 271 -3.24 -8.99 -26.85
N LYS A 272 -3.84 -7.88 -27.30
CA LYS A 272 -3.42 -7.20 -28.55
C LYS A 272 -1.99 -6.71 -28.50
N GLU A 273 -1.55 -6.20 -27.35
CA GLU A 273 -0.18 -5.73 -27.14
C GLU A 273 0.78 -6.84 -26.68
N ASN A 274 0.30 -8.09 -26.63
CA ASN A 274 1.12 -9.28 -26.36
C ASN A 274 1.78 -9.29 -24.97
N TRP A 275 1.10 -8.72 -23.96
CA TRP A 275 1.53 -8.79 -22.55
C TRP A 275 1.28 -10.19 -21.97
N MET A 276 0.19 -10.84 -22.37
CA MET A 276 -0.18 -12.21 -22.01
C MET A 276 -0.94 -12.86 -23.17
N ASN A 277 -0.84 -14.18 -23.31
CA ASN A 277 -1.75 -14.91 -24.19
C ASN A 277 -3.16 -14.97 -23.57
N LYS A 278 -4.15 -15.31 -24.41
CA LYS A 278 -5.55 -15.27 -24.01
C LYS A 278 -5.88 -16.33 -22.95
N GLU A 279 -5.35 -17.54 -23.06
CA GLU A 279 -5.66 -18.61 -22.09
C GLU A 279 -5.17 -18.28 -20.68
N ASP A 280 -3.92 -17.81 -20.56
CA ASP A 280 -3.34 -17.40 -19.27
C ASP A 280 -4.10 -16.19 -18.70
N LEU A 281 -4.48 -15.23 -19.54
CA LEU A 281 -5.24 -14.05 -19.12
C LEU A 281 -6.62 -14.43 -18.59
N ASP A 282 -7.38 -15.23 -19.34
CA ASP A 282 -8.73 -15.65 -18.96
C ASP A 282 -8.69 -16.40 -17.61
N TYR A 283 -7.73 -17.30 -17.41
CA TYR A 283 -7.52 -17.98 -16.13
C TYR A 283 -7.21 -17.00 -14.99
N CYS A 284 -6.29 -16.05 -15.19
CA CYS A 284 -5.94 -15.08 -14.13
C CYS A 284 -7.11 -14.16 -13.77
N VAL A 285 -7.94 -13.77 -14.76
CA VAL A 285 -9.15 -12.95 -14.54
C VAL A 285 -10.20 -13.73 -13.75
N GLU A 286 -10.45 -14.98 -14.13
CA GLU A 286 -11.36 -15.88 -13.40
C GLU A 286 -10.92 -16.00 -11.93
N LYS A 287 -9.66 -16.35 -11.68
CA LYS A 287 -9.12 -16.50 -10.33
C LYS A 287 -9.10 -15.20 -9.54
N THR A 288 -8.82 -14.08 -10.18
CA THR A 288 -8.93 -12.75 -9.55
C THR A 288 -10.33 -12.50 -9.01
N LEU A 289 -11.36 -12.75 -9.82
CA LEU A 289 -12.75 -12.54 -9.42
C LEU A 289 -13.20 -13.56 -8.36
N GLU A 290 -12.86 -14.84 -8.51
CA GLU A 290 -13.21 -15.89 -7.53
C GLU A 290 -12.61 -15.60 -6.15
N ILE A 291 -11.30 -15.30 -6.10
CA ILE A 291 -10.59 -14.97 -4.87
C ILE A 291 -11.20 -13.72 -4.24
N PHE A 292 -11.40 -12.65 -5.02
CA PHE A 292 -11.95 -11.40 -4.48
C PHE A 292 -13.37 -11.56 -3.95
N ASN A 293 -14.24 -12.29 -4.66
CA ASN A 293 -15.60 -12.58 -4.21
C ASN A 293 -15.59 -13.40 -2.91
N PHE A 294 -14.73 -14.40 -2.81
CA PHE A 294 -14.55 -15.17 -1.58
C PHE A 294 -14.06 -14.28 -0.44
N SER A 295 -13.01 -13.50 -0.66
CA SER A 295 -12.41 -12.61 0.34
C SER A 295 -13.36 -11.51 0.80
N GLN A 296 -14.24 -10.99 -0.08
CA GLN A 296 -15.30 -10.06 0.33
C GLN A 296 -16.29 -10.71 1.30
N ARG A 297 -16.67 -11.98 1.10
CA ARG A 297 -17.58 -12.69 2.02
C ARG A 297 -16.93 -12.87 3.38
N VAL A 298 -15.68 -13.32 3.40
CA VAL A 298 -14.91 -13.49 4.64
C VAL A 298 -14.73 -12.16 5.37
N ALA A 299 -14.34 -11.09 4.67
CA ALA A 299 -14.21 -9.76 5.25
C ALA A 299 -15.55 -9.27 5.86
N LYS A 300 -16.66 -9.52 5.17
CA LYS A 300 -18.01 -9.14 5.63
C LYS A 300 -18.36 -9.79 6.98
N GLU A 301 -18.02 -11.06 7.15
CA GLU A 301 -18.22 -11.80 8.41
C GLU A 301 -17.38 -11.21 9.57
N ARG A 302 -16.34 -10.44 9.24
CA ARG A 302 -15.44 -9.77 10.18
C ARG A 302 -15.72 -8.27 10.35
N ASN A 303 -16.91 -7.80 9.97
CA ASN A 303 -17.29 -6.38 9.99
C ASN A 303 -16.36 -5.48 9.14
N LEU A 304 -15.81 -6.04 8.05
CA LEU A 304 -14.97 -5.33 7.10
C LEU A 304 -15.59 -5.35 5.70
N ILE A 305 -15.37 -4.29 4.94
CA ILE A 305 -15.63 -4.25 3.50
C ILE A 305 -14.27 -4.29 2.81
N LEU A 306 -13.99 -5.38 2.08
CA LEU A 306 -12.87 -5.42 1.14
C LEU A 306 -13.26 -4.67 -0.14
N VAL A 307 -12.64 -3.52 -0.35
CA VAL A 307 -13.07 -2.51 -1.32
C VAL A 307 -12.47 -2.73 -2.70
N ASP A 308 -11.15 -2.90 -2.72
CA ASP A 308 -10.34 -3.25 -3.86
C ASP A 308 -9.05 -3.90 -3.37
N THR A 309 -8.40 -4.64 -4.27
CA THR A 309 -7.13 -5.30 -4.01
C THR A 309 -6.38 -5.53 -5.33
N LYS A 310 -5.09 -5.87 -5.22
CA LYS A 310 -4.20 -6.20 -6.33
C LYS A 310 -3.68 -7.63 -6.15
N TYR A 311 -3.87 -8.46 -7.17
CA TYR A 311 -3.23 -9.77 -7.25
C TYR A 311 -2.13 -9.79 -8.31
N GLU A 312 -1.19 -10.70 -8.12
CA GLU A 312 -0.16 -11.04 -9.09
C GLU A 312 -0.09 -12.55 -9.25
N PHE A 313 0.20 -12.97 -10.47
CA PHE A 313 0.32 -14.36 -10.83
C PHE A 313 1.68 -14.61 -11.47
N GLY A 314 2.20 -15.82 -11.27
CA GLY A 314 3.40 -16.29 -11.95
C GLY A 314 3.18 -17.70 -12.52
N LYS A 315 3.81 -17.97 -13.65
CA LYS A 315 3.79 -19.28 -14.30
C LYS A 315 5.08 -20.01 -13.99
N ASP A 316 4.98 -21.26 -13.53
CA ASP A 316 6.14 -22.12 -13.39
C ASP A 316 6.60 -22.55 -14.80
N PRO A 317 7.80 -22.17 -15.25
CA PRO A 317 8.27 -22.50 -16.60
C PRO A 317 8.52 -24.00 -16.80
N LYS A 318 8.67 -24.78 -15.72
CA LYS A 318 8.90 -26.22 -15.78
C LYS A 318 7.59 -26.99 -15.97
N THR A 319 6.50 -26.52 -15.37
CA THR A 319 5.20 -27.24 -15.34
C THR A 319 4.08 -26.55 -16.11
N GLY A 320 4.25 -25.27 -16.47
CA GLY A 320 3.21 -24.44 -17.07
C GLY A 320 2.11 -24.02 -16.09
N LYS A 321 2.17 -24.42 -14.82
CA LYS A 321 1.14 -24.13 -13.82
C LYS A 321 1.22 -22.68 -13.33
N ILE A 322 0.08 -22.02 -13.24
CA ILE A 322 -0.05 -20.64 -12.72
C ILE A 322 -0.27 -20.70 -11.22
N TYR A 323 0.47 -19.86 -10.49
CA TYR A 323 0.37 -19.70 -9.05
C TYR A 323 0.06 -18.24 -8.71
N LEU A 324 -0.71 -18.06 -7.64
CA LEU A 324 -0.81 -16.80 -6.93
C LEU A 324 0.52 -16.53 -6.21
N ILE A 325 1.09 -15.36 -6.44
CA ILE A 325 2.38 -14.95 -5.88
C ILE A 325 2.21 -13.66 -5.06
N ASP A 326 3.32 -13.00 -4.74
CA ASP A 326 3.34 -11.70 -4.08
C ASP A 326 2.70 -11.75 -2.67
N GLU A 327 1.97 -10.70 -2.27
CA GLU A 327 1.14 -10.67 -1.08
C GLU A 327 -0.31 -10.46 -1.52
N ILE A 328 -1.28 -10.96 -0.75
CA ILE A 328 -2.70 -10.83 -1.10
C ILE A 328 -3.52 -10.31 0.07
N ASN A 329 -4.49 -9.45 -0.23
CA ASN A 329 -5.50 -8.99 0.73
C ASN A 329 -4.94 -8.36 2.03
N THR A 330 -3.72 -7.85 1.97
CA THR A 330 -3.02 -7.16 3.07
C THR A 330 -3.39 -5.68 3.13
N PRO A 331 -3.12 -4.98 4.25
CA PRO A 331 -3.29 -3.52 4.35
C PRO A 331 -2.53 -2.70 3.29
N ASP A 332 -1.41 -3.19 2.75
CA ASP A 332 -0.63 -2.47 1.74
C ASP A 332 -1.10 -2.77 0.30
N SER A 333 -1.71 -3.93 0.06
CA SER A 333 -2.24 -4.35 -1.27
C SER A 333 -3.72 -4.04 -1.47
N SER A 334 -4.45 -3.71 -0.40
CA SER A 334 -5.92 -3.68 -0.40
C SER A 334 -6.48 -2.56 0.45
N ARG A 335 -7.69 -2.10 0.11
CA ARG A 335 -8.47 -1.18 0.94
C ARG A 335 -9.53 -1.94 1.73
N TYR A 336 -9.54 -1.70 3.04
CA TYR A 336 -10.58 -2.20 3.94
C TYR A 336 -11.33 -1.04 4.58
N TRP A 337 -12.66 -1.07 4.48
CA TRP A 337 -13.52 -0.16 5.24
C TRP A 337 -14.19 -0.89 6.40
N ILE A 338 -14.62 -0.12 7.39
CA ILE A 338 -15.41 -0.64 8.50
C ILE A 338 -16.88 -0.75 8.06
N GLN A 339 -17.43 -1.96 8.12
CA GLN A 339 -18.73 -2.23 7.52
C GLN A 339 -19.89 -1.56 8.25
N ASN A 340 -19.93 -1.64 9.58
CA ASN A 340 -21.02 -1.10 10.37
C ASN A 340 -21.10 0.44 10.39
N THR A 341 -20.07 1.15 9.90
CA THR A 341 -20.12 2.62 9.76
C THR A 341 -20.40 3.09 8.33
N TYR A 342 -20.27 2.20 7.34
CA TYR A 342 -20.38 2.53 5.92
C TYR A 342 -21.71 3.18 5.53
N GLU A 343 -22.83 2.58 5.92
CA GLU A 343 -24.17 3.08 5.54
C GLU A 343 -24.40 4.50 6.06
N GLU A 344 -24.16 4.70 7.36
CA GLU A 344 -24.38 5.99 8.02
C GLU A 344 -23.44 7.06 7.47
N ARG A 345 -22.13 6.77 7.40
CA ARG A 345 -21.14 7.76 6.96
C ARG A 345 -21.25 8.06 5.48
N VAL A 346 -21.28 7.04 4.63
CA VAL A 346 -21.17 7.22 3.18
C VAL A 346 -22.53 7.47 2.56
N LEU A 347 -23.51 6.61 2.80
CA LEU A 347 -24.78 6.68 2.06
C LEU A 347 -25.67 7.82 2.54
N LYS A 348 -25.77 8.00 3.86
CA LYS A 348 -26.60 9.05 4.47
C LYS A 348 -25.87 10.39 4.59
N ASN A 349 -24.67 10.37 5.15
CA ASN A 349 -23.95 11.61 5.50
C ASN A 349 -22.96 12.08 4.42
N LYS A 350 -22.75 11.31 3.34
CA LYS A 350 -21.84 11.64 2.22
C LYS A 350 -20.39 11.92 2.68
N GLN A 351 -19.94 11.24 3.73
CA GLN A 351 -18.61 11.34 4.31
C GLN A 351 -17.68 10.24 3.76
N GLU A 352 -16.37 10.39 4.00
CA GLU A 352 -15.43 9.31 3.74
C GLU A 352 -15.69 8.11 4.67
N PRO A 353 -15.58 6.88 4.15
CA PRO A 353 -15.72 5.67 4.93
C PRO A 353 -14.60 5.58 5.97
N ASP A 354 -14.91 4.96 7.11
CA ASP A 354 -13.88 4.64 8.09
C ASP A 354 -13.00 3.51 7.57
N MET A 355 -11.69 3.65 7.73
CA MET A 355 -10.72 2.66 7.31
C MET A 355 -9.51 2.59 8.23
N ILE A 356 -8.90 1.42 8.29
CA ILE A 356 -7.67 1.20 9.03
C ILE A 356 -6.53 1.16 8.02
N ASP A 357 -5.89 2.31 7.80
CA ASP A 357 -4.81 2.43 6.83
C ASP A 357 -3.76 3.47 7.26
N LYS A 358 -2.85 3.77 6.33
CA LYS A 358 -1.75 4.73 6.48
C LYS A 358 -2.11 6.16 6.09
N GLU A 359 -3.38 6.50 5.87
CA GLU A 359 -3.75 7.83 5.40
C GLU A 359 -3.40 8.93 6.41
N PHE A 360 -3.52 8.67 7.71
CA PHE A 360 -3.09 9.62 8.74
C PHE A 360 -1.57 9.89 8.71
N LEU A 361 -0.75 8.89 8.36
CA LEU A 361 0.69 9.08 8.15
C LEU A 361 0.92 9.97 6.92
N ARG A 362 0.18 9.75 5.83
CA ARG A 362 0.27 10.59 4.62
C ARG A 362 -0.10 12.05 4.89
N LEU A 363 -1.21 12.27 5.59
CA LEU A 363 -1.67 13.61 5.97
C LEU A 363 -0.62 14.31 6.85
N TRP A 364 -0.03 13.60 7.81
CA TRP A 364 1.02 14.16 8.66
C TRP A 364 2.21 14.72 7.87
N PHE A 365 2.64 14.00 6.81
CA PHE A 365 3.71 14.46 5.90
C PHE A 365 3.25 15.60 5.00
N ALA A 366 2.07 15.49 4.37
CA ALA A 366 1.53 16.50 3.46
C ALA A 366 1.29 17.85 4.14
N ASP A 367 0.96 17.85 5.43
CA ASP A 367 0.77 19.07 6.23
C ASP A 367 2.09 19.78 6.56
N ARG A 368 3.23 19.07 6.48
CA ARG A 368 4.54 19.56 6.94
C ARG A 368 5.54 19.82 5.82
N CYS A 369 5.35 19.19 4.66
CA CYS A 369 6.23 19.35 3.51
C CYS A 369 5.48 19.07 2.20
N ASP A 370 6.10 19.41 1.07
CA ASP A 370 5.74 18.78 -0.20
C ASP A 370 6.42 17.42 -0.26
N PRO A 371 5.70 16.30 -0.06
CA PRO A 371 6.33 14.99 -0.02
C PRO A 371 6.89 14.56 -1.38
N TYR A 372 6.45 15.18 -2.49
CA TYR A 372 6.94 14.89 -3.84
C TYR A 372 8.22 15.67 -4.19
N ASP A 373 8.59 16.69 -3.42
CA ASP A 373 9.84 17.42 -3.61
C ASP A 373 11.03 16.58 -3.11
N THR A 374 11.66 15.85 -4.04
CA THR A 374 12.82 15.00 -3.75
C THR A 374 14.11 15.78 -3.50
N SER A 375 14.11 17.11 -3.71
CA SER A 375 15.29 17.95 -3.42
C SER A 375 15.48 18.20 -1.94
N LYS A 376 14.47 17.93 -1.11
CA LYS A 376 14.48 18.13 0.34
C LYS A 376 14.30 16.82 1.09
N PRO A 377 14.95 16.64 2.25
CA PRO A 377 14.68 15.50 3.10
C PRO A 377 13.24 15.55 3.63
N LEU A 378 12.65 14.38 3.88
CA LEU A 378 11.38 14.29 4.58
C LEU A 378 11.61 14.59 6.08
N PRO A 379 10.65 15.22 6.77
CA PRO A 379 10.70 15.34 8.23
C PRO A 379 10.62 13.95 8.89
N GLU A 380 11.28 13.77 10.03
CA GLU A 380 11.22 12.48 10.74
C GLU A 380 9.84 12.26 11.36
N ALA A 381 9.22 11.10 11.08
CA ALA A 381 7.94 10.73 11.68
C ALA A 381 8.09 10.47 13.19
N PRO A 382 7.27 11.11 14.05
CA PRO A 382 7.29 10.91 15.50
C PRO A 382 7.10 9.44 15.88
N THR A 383 7.72 9.02 16.98
CA THR A 383 7.57 7.66 17.52
C THR A 383 6.11 7.27 17.71
N ASP A 384 5.30 8.13 18.34
CA ASP A 384 3.88 7.84 18.56
C ASP A 384 3.12 7.60 17.25
N LEU A 385 3.46 8.33 16.19
CA LEU A 385 2.85 8.15 14.86
C LEU A 385 3.21 6.80 14.24
N LYS A 386 4.46 6.35 14.40
CA LYS A 386 4.93 5.03 13.95
C LYS A 386 4.27 3.90 14.75
N CYS A 387 4.20 4.03 16.07
CA CYS A 387 3.57 3.05 16.96
C CYS A 387 2.05 2.97 16.76
N GLU A 388 1.40 4.10 16.46
CA GLU A 388 -0.02 4.12 16.08
C GLU A 388 -0.28 3.34 14.80
N LEU A 389 0.57 3.51 13.78
CA LEU A 389 0.44 2.76 12.54
C LEU A 389 0.67 1.26 12.74
N SER A 390 1.66 0.90 13.55
CA SER A 390 1.93 -0.48 13.96
C SER A 390 0.69 -1.12 14.60
N ALA A 391 0.10 -0.44 15.59
CA ALA A 391 -1.07 -0.95 16.30
C ALA A 391 -2.30 -1.05 15.39
N LYS A 392 -2.51 -0.10 14.48
CA LYS A 392 -3.58 -0.16 13.46
C LYS A 392 -3.41 -1.32 12.49
N TYR A 393 -2.18 -1.56 12.01
CA TYR A 393 -1.90 -2.68 11.13
C TYR A 393 -2.18 -4.02 11.83
N ALA A 394 -1.72 -4.17 13.07
CA ALA A 394 -2.01 -5.37 13.84
C ALA A 394 -3.51 -5.54 14.10
N LEU A 395 -4.23 -4.47 14.45
CA LEU A 395 -5.69 -4.49 14.60
C LEU A 395 -6.38 -4.98 13.32
N LEU A 396 -5.98 -4.49 12.14
CA LEU A 396 -6.57 -4.96 10.88
C LEU A 396 -6.26 -6.44 10.62
N PHE A 397 -5.05 -6.92 10.95
CA PHE A 397 -4.76 -8.35 10.96
C PHE A 397 -5.72 -9.11 11.88
N GLU A 398 -5.90 -8.69 13.13
CA GLU A 398 -6.78 -9.36 14.08
C GLU A 398 -8.24 -9.39 13.62
N MET A 399 -8.70 -8.31 12.98
CA MET A 399 -10.03 -8.25 12.40
C MET A 399 -10.16 -9.22 11.22
N ILE A 400 -9.21 -9.21 10.28
CA ILE A 400 -9.23 -10.08 9.10
C ILE A 400 -9.22 -11.56 9.49
N THR A 401 -8.29 -11.96 10.35
CA THR A 401 -8.04 -13.37 10.66
C THR A 401 -8.94 -13.89 11.77
N GLY A 402 -9.36 -13.02 12.69
CA GLY A 402 -9.97 -13.38 13.96
C GLY A 402 -8.97 -13.90 15.00
N GLU A 403 -7.67 -13.81 14.73
CA GLU A 403 -6.58 -14.27 15.59
C GLU A 403 -5.90 -13.09 16.28
N LYS A 404 -5.33 -13.32 17.47
CA LYS A 404 -4.52 -12.30 18.16
C LYS A 404 -3.13 -12.19 17.55
N PHE A 405 -2.71 -10.96 17.25
CA PHE A 405 -1.38 -10.73 16.69
C PHE A 405 -0.33 -11.04 17.75
N GLN A 406 0.50 -12.05 17.47
CA GLN A 406 1.61 -12.41 18.34
C GLN A 406 2.75 -11.43 18.12
N ILE A 407 3.08 -10.65 19.14
CA ILE A 407 4.18 -9.69 19.11
C ILE A 407 5.48 -10.48 18.93
N PRO A 408 6.25 -10.27 17.84
CA PRO A 408 7.52 -10.94 17.65
C PRO A 408 8.47 -10.66 18.82
N GLU A 409 9.17 -11.69 19.29
CA GLU A 409 10.12 -11.55 20.40
C GLU A 409 11.23 -10.55 20.02
N LEU A 410 11.31 -9.47 20.79
CA LEU A 410 12.44 -8.56 20.74
C LEU A 410 13.60 -9.23 21.46
N GLN A 411 14.45 -9.95 20.73
CA GLN A 411 15.66 -10.50 21.32
C GLN A 411 16.60 -9.36 21.71
N SER A 412 16.63 -9.03 23.01
CA SER A 412 17.51 -8.02 23.58
C SER A 412 18.96 -8.32 23.18
N ASN A 413 19.60 -7.39 22.47
CA ASN A 413 20.98 -7.47 21.96
C ASN A 413 21.22 -8.31 20.70
N THR A 414 20.19 -8.69 19.94
CA THR A 414 20.40 -9.20 18.58
C THR A 414 19.86 -8.23 17.53
N ASP A 415 20.63 -8.05 16.46
CA ASP A 415 20.17 -7.40 15.24
C ASP A 415 18.94 -8.18 14.72
N ALA A 416 17.80 -7.52 14.54
CA ALA A 416 16.58 -8.15 14.02
C ALA A 416 16.84 -8.87 12.68
N ASN A 417 17.82 -8.39 11.91
CA ASN A 417 18.26 -9.05 10.69
C ASN A 417 19.00 -10.36 10.96
N ALA A 418 19.79 -10.46 12.04
CA ALA A 418 20.52 -11.67 12.38
C ALA A 418 19.57 -12.84 12.71
N ASN A 419 18.48 -12.58 13.42
CA ASN A 419 17.45 -13.59 13.71
C ASN A 419 16.78 -14.10 12.42
N VAL A 420 16.37 -13.17 11.53
CA VAL A 420 15.82 -13.51 10.21
C VAL A 420 16.80 -14.38 9.41
N ASN A 421 18.08 -14.01 9.42
CA ASN A 421 19.13 -14.72 8.70
C ASN A 421 19.31 -16.17 9.21
N GLU A 422 19.33 -16.36 10.52
CA GLU A 422 19.46 -17.67 11.15
C GLU A 422 18.27 -18.57 10.78
N LYS A 423 17.04 -18.05 10.88
CA LYS A 423 15.82 -18.82 10.53
C LYS A 423 15.75 -19.20 9.06
N ILE A 424 16.19 -18.31 8.16
CA ILE A 424 16.31 -18.63 6.73
C ILE A 424 17.35 -19.72 6.50
N LYS A 425 18.52 -19.63 7.16
CA LYS A 425 19.57 -20.64 7.03
C LYS A 425 19.09 -22.02 7.47
N GLU A 426 18.51 -22.13 8.67
CA GLU A 426 17.97 -23.39 9.20
C GLU A 426 16.93 -24.01 8.25
N ALA A 427 16.09 -23.19 7.63
CA ALA A 427 15.07 -23.65 6.69
C ALA A 427 15.68 -24.21 5.41
N LEU A 428 16.66 -23.51 4.83
CA LEU A 428 17.31 -23.90 3.58
C LEU A 428 18.33 -25.03 3.73
N GLU A 429 18.67 -25.43 4.95
CA GLU A 429 19.44 -26.65 5.23
C GLU A 429 18.54 -27.89 5.34
N LYS A 430 17.24 -27.69 5.60
CA LYS A 430 16.24 -28.78 5.69
C LYS A 430 15.54 -29.08 4.35
N MET A 431 15.60 -28.14 3.41
CA MET A 431 15.12 -28.28 2.02
C MET A 431 16.22 -28.89 1.15
#